data_AF-H8G8U9-F1
#
_entry.id   AF-H8G8U9-F1
#
_cell.length_a   1.000
_cell.length_b   1.000
_cell.length_c   1.000
_cell.angle_alpha   90.00
_cell.angle_beta   90.00
_cell.angle_gamma   90.00
#
_symmetry.space_group_name_H-M   'P 1'
#
loop_
_entity.id
_entity.type
_entity.pdbx_description
1 polymer ?
#
loop_
_entity_poly.entity_id
_entity_poly.type
_entity_poly.pdbx_seq_one_letter_code
_entity_poly.pdbx_strand_id
1 'polypeptide(L)'
;MSFATENPVLVEVARSGFVESVHRGAVVVLAPDGTVRAALGEIDTPVFPRSTNKPFQALGMLNAGLEIADSDLALVCASHAGEPGHVDRALAVLAAAGLDEDDLHCPPDPRRAAMNCSGKHAGMLTTCVQRGWPTATYTHPDHPLQRAIADTVIELTGEKIAAVGVDGCGAPLFAFSLTGLARAFSAASRTRAGEVMRTHPWLVAGTGREDTLLMLAVPGLLCKAGAEGVHAMTLPDGTTVAVKVDDGASRARGPILVAALRALGALPDNPAARAVVDGLGRGAGLVLGGGREVGELRVPATVEAELARRLA
;
A
#
# COMPACT_ATOMS: atom_id res chain seq x y z
N MET A 1 16.71 -5.05 -16.57
CA MET A 1 16.09 -3.94 -17.32
C MET A 1 16.76 -2.66 -16.87
N SER A 2 17.28 -1.85 -17.80
CA SER A 2 17.82 -0.53 -17.51
C SER A 2 16.65 0.44 -17.38
N PHE A 3 16.59 1.25 -16.33
CA PHE A 3 15.66 2.39 -16.26
C PHE A 3 15.99 3.33 -17.41
N ALA A 4 15.15 3.37 -18.45
CA ALA A 4 15.48 3.97 -19.75
C ALA A 4 15.36 5.51 -19.77
N THR A 5 14.95 6.11 -18.66
CA THR A 5 14.77 7.56 -18.48
C THR A 5 14.92 7.86 -16.99
N GLU A 6 15.70 8.88 -16.65
CA GLU A 6 15.87 9.26 -15.24
C GLU A 6 14.57 9.88 -14.73
N ASN A 7 13.94 9.25 -13.74
CA ASN A 7 12.74 9.76 -13.10
C ASN A 7 12.98 11.15 -12.49
N PRO A 8 11.95 12.02 -12.45
CA PRO A 8 12.06 13.34 -11.85
C PRO A 8 12.34 13.25 -10.34
N VAL A 9 12.99 14.28 -9.80
CA VAL A 9 13.08 14.47 -8.35
C VAL A 9 11.68 14.80 -7.83
N LEU A 10 11.07 13.88 -7.09
CA LEU A 10 9.75 14.05 -6.49
C LEU A 10 9.80 14.74 -5.13
N VAL A 11 10.86 14.50 -4.36
CA VAL A 11 11.01 15.04 -2.99
C VAL A 11 12.46 15.46 -2.74
N GLU A 12 12.65 16.63 -2.17
CA GLU A 12 13.90 17.11 -1.60
C GLU A 12 13.89 16.94 -0.08
N VAL A 13 15.03 16.55 0.48
CA VAL A 13 15.29 16.66 1.92
C VAL A 13 16.14 17.91 2.13
N ALA A 14 15.57 18.91 2.81
CA ALA A 14 16.25 20.16 3.10
C ALA A 14 16.60 20.22 4.58
N ARG A 15 17.87 20.47 4.91
CA ARG A 15 18.37 20.69 6.27
C ARG A 15 18.99 22.07 6.36
N SER A 16 18.50 22.89 7.28
CA SER A 16 19.03 24.24 7.54
C SER A 16 19.12 25.10 6.28
N GLY A 17 18.13 24.97 5.38
CA GLY A 17 18.07 25.68 4.10
C GLY A 17 18.86 25.05 2.95
N PHE A 18 19.59 23.95 3.18
CA PHE A 18 20.38 23.24 2.18
C PHE A 18 19.71 21.94 1.75
N VAL A 19 19.59 21.69 0.44
CA VAL A 19 19.08 20.41 -0.09
C VAL A 19 20.17 19.36 0.06
N GLU A 20 20.05 18.49 1.07
CA GLU A 20 21.05 17.47 1.39
C GLU A 20 20.83 16.14 0.65
N SER A 21 19.60 15.87 0.21
CA SER A 21 19.25 14.65 -0.51
C SER A 21 18.01 14.85 -1.39
N VAL A 22 17.86 13.98 -2.38
CA VAL A 22 16.70 13.97 -3.28
C VAL A 22 16.20 12.55 -3.47
N HIS A 23 14.88 12.42 -3.62
CA HIS A 23 14.19 11.18 -3.92
C HIS A 23 13.54 11.30 -5.29
N ARG A 24 13.96 10.45 -6.22
CA ARG A 24 13.39 10.35 -7.57
C ARG A 24 12.29 9.30 -7.60
N GLY A 25 11.38 9.40 -8.57
CA GLY A 25 10.37 8.38 -8.75
C GLY A 25 9.32 8.72 -9.79
N ALA A 26 8.27 7.91 -9.79
CA ALA A 26 7.13 8.05 -10.68
C ALA A 26 5.81 8.22 -9.89
N VAL A 27 4.88 8.97 -10.49
CA VAL A 27 3.52 9.17 -10.00
C VAL A 27 2.56 9.04 -11.18
N VAL A 28 1.48 8.31 -11.00
CA VAL A 28 0.34 8.27 -11.94
C VAL A 28 -0.94 8.62 -11.21
N VAL A 29 -1.81 9.39 -11.88
CA VAL A 29 -3.15 9.74 -11.40
C VAL A 29 -4.16 9.30 -12.45
N LEU A 30 -5.07 8.41 -12.06
CA LEU A 30 -6.20 7.97 -12.88
C LEU A 30 -7.47 8.74 -12.52
N ALA A 31 -8.26 9.06 -13.53
CA ALA A 31 -9.65 9.49 -13.37
C ALA A 31 -10.54 8.32 -12.88
N PRO A 32 -11.76 8.61 -12.39
CA PRO A 32 -12.74 7.59 -12.01
C PRO A 32 -13.08 6.54 -13.08
N ASP A 33 -12.91 6.89 -14.36
CA ASP A 33 -13.12 6.01 -15.52
C ASP A 33 -11.88 5.17 -15.90
N GLY A 34 -10.76 5.35 -15.18
CA GLY A 34 -9.51 4.63 -15.39
C GLY A 34 -8.56 5.28 -16.40
N THR A 35 -8.91 6.44 -16.99
CA THR A 35 -8.00 7.19 -17.88
C THR A 35 -6.90 7.89 -17.09
N VAL A 36 -5.69 7.99 -17.68
CA VAL A 36 -4.56 8.70 -17.04
C VAL A 36 -4.80 10.21 -17.15
N ARG A 37 -5.01 10.88 -16.01
CA ARG A 37 -5.10 12.35 -15.91
C ARG A 37 -3.73 13.01 -15.85
N ALA A 38 -2.83 12.43 -15.05
CA ALA A 38 -1.48 12.94 -14.88
C ALA A 38 -0.49 11.79 -14.71
N ALA A 39 0.74 12.01 -15.20
CA ALA A 39 1.85 11.09 -15.03
C ALA A 39 3.16 11.89 -14.94
N LEU A 40 4.02 11.52 -14.01
CA LEU A 40 5.38 12.02 -13.85
C LEU A 40 6.31 10.81 -13.75
N GLY A 41 7.40 10.80 -14.52
CA GLY A 41 8.35 9.68 -14.55
C GLY A 41 7.83 8.45 -15.31
N GLU A 42 8.52 7.33 -15.10
CA GLU A 42 8.29 6.04 -15.74
C GLU A 42 7.20 5.23 -15.04
N ILE A 43 6.01 5.22 -15.62
CA ILE A 43 4.81 4.59 -15.03
C ILE A 43 4.56 3.16 -15.55
N ASP A 44 5.12 2.80 -16.69
CA ASP A 44 4.84 1.53 -17.38
C ASP A 44 5.87 0.44 -17.11
N THR A 45 7.05 0.80 -16.57
CA THR A 45 8.06 -0.18 -16.18
C THR A 45 7.53 -1.04 -15.02
N PRO A 46 7.53 -2.38 -15.12
CA PRO A 46 7.05 -3.23 -14.04
C PRO A 46 7.86 -3.06 -12.76
N VAL A 47 7.15 -2.91 -11.65
CA VAL A 47 7.71 -2.88 -10.30
C VAL A 47 7.05 -3.95 -9.45
N PHE A 48 7.72 -4.35 -8.37
CA PHE A 48 7.02 -5.09 -7.32
C PHE A 48 6.24 -4.09 -6.44
N PRO A 49 4.90 -4.19 -6.35
CA PRO A 49 4.08 -3.27 -5.54
C PRO A 49 4.23 -3.52 -4.02
N ARG A 50 4.96 -4.59 -3.65
CA ARG A 50 5.14 -5.05 -2.26
C ARG A 50 3.77 -5.15 -1.57
N SER A 51 3.67 -4.67 -0.33
CA SER A 51 2.44 -4.74 0.47
C SER A 51 1.27 -3.90 -0.07
N THR A 52 1.47 -3.01 -1.06
CA THR A 52 0.35 -2.26 -1.66
C THR A 52 -0.63 -3.20 -2.40
N ASN A 53 -0.19 -4.41 -2.79
CA ASN A 53 -1.00 -5.43 -3.46
C ASN A 53 -1.84 -6.30 -2.49
N LYS A 54 -1.70 -6.17 -1.17
CA LYS A 54 -2.45 -7.02 -0.22
C LYS A 54 -3.98 -7.02 -0.39
N PRO A 55 -4.64 -5.90 -0.75
CA PRO A 55 -6.06 -5.91 -1.05
C PRO A 55 -6.42 -6.80 -2.24
N PHE A 56 -5.53 -6.93 -3.24
CA PHE A 56 -5.78 -7.78 -4.40
C PHE A 56 -5.57 -9.26 -4.06
N GLN A 57 -4.62 -9.55 -3.15
CA GLN A 57 -4.48 -10.90 -2.58
C GLN A 57 -5.71 -11.30 -1.75
N ALA A 58 -6.25 -10.37 -0.97
CA ALA A 58 -7.50 -10.56 -0.25
C ALA A 58 -8.68 -10.83 -1.20
N LEU A 59 -8.79 -10.06 -2.28
CA LEU A 59 -9.80 -10.30 -3.32
C LEU A 59 -9.62 -11.65 -4.00
N GLY A 60 -8.38 -12.07 -4.28
CA GLY A 60 -8.13 -13.41 -4.83
C GLY A 60 -8.55 -14.54 -3.89
N MET A 61 -8.39 -14.34 -2.59
CA MET A 61 -8.90 -15.27 -1.57
C MET A 61 -10.43 -15.27 -1.52
N LEU A 62 -11.08 -14.11 -1.55
CA LEU A 62 -12.54 -14.00 -1.61
C LEU A 62 -13.11 -14.67 -2.88
N ASN A 63 -12.51 -14.43 -4.03
CA ASN A 63 -12.87 -15.06 -5.30
C ASN A 63 -12.67 -16.59 -5.26
N ALA A 64 -11.67 -17.07 -4.51
CA ALA A 64 -11.43 -18.48 -4.25
C ALA A 64 -12.43 -19.10 -3.25
N GLY A 65 -13.30 -18.29 -2.63
CA GLY A 65 -14.33 -18.74 -1.68
C GLY A 65 -13.96 -18.57 -0.21
N LEU A 66 -13.05 -17.65 0.13
CA LEU A 66 -12.79 -17.28 1.53
C LEU A 66 -14.04 -16.65 2.15
N GLU A 67 -14.58 -17.28 3.18
CA GLU A 67 -15.57 -16.71 4.08
C GLU A 67 -14.88 -16.28 5.37
N ILE A 68 -14.95 -15.00 5.71
CA ILE A 68 -14.23 -14.43 6.85
C ILE A 68 -14.95 -13.17 7.35
N ALA A 69 -14.84 -12.80 8.62
CA ALA A 69 -15.46 -11.59 9.16
C ALA A 69 -14.76 -10.31 8.64
N ASP A 70 -15.47 -9.17 8.67
CA ASP A 70 -14.97 -7.91 8.09
C ASP A 70 -13.67 -7.41 8.72
N SER A 71 -13.57 -7.47 10.05
CA SER A 71 -12.36 -7.06 10.77
C SER A 71 -11.17 -7.99 10.49
N ASP A 72 -11.42 -9.28 10.25
CA ASP A 72 -10.38 -10.22 9.83
C ASP A 72 -9.94 -9.95 8.40
N LEU A 73 -10.89 -9.65 7.49
CA LEU A 73 -10.57 -9.27 6.12
C LEU A 73 -9.73 -7.98 6.07
N ALA A 74 -9.99 -7.01 6.95
CA ALA A 74 -9.15 -5.84 7.09
C ALA A 74 -7.71 -6.20 7.50
N LEU A 75 -7.56 -7.16 8.42
CA LEU A 75 -6.24 -7.68 8.82
C LEU A 75 -5.56 -8.49 7.69
N VAL A 76 -6.32 -9.20 6.87
CA VAL A 76 -5.82 -9.90 5.66
C VAL A 76 -5.24 -8.89 4.65
N CYS A 77 -5.83 -7.71 4.53
CA CYS A 77 -5.33 -6.61 3.70
C CYS A 77 -4.14 -5.86 4.32
N ALA A 78 -3.77 -6.17 5.57
CA ALA A 78 -2.93 -5.31 6.38
C ALA A 78 -1.43 -5.45 6.14
N SER A 79 -0.72 -4.36 6.36
CA SER A 79 0.70 -4.36 6.72
C SER A 79 0.88 -3.81 8.12
N HIS A 80 0.27 -4.48 9.10
CA HIS A 80 0.10 -4.00 10.46
C HIS A 80 1.43 -3.85 11.22
N ALA A 81 1.40 -3.06 12.30
CA ALA A 81 2.57 -2.76 13.13
C ALA A 81 2.89 -3.83 14.20
N GLY A 82 2.25 -5.00 14.15
CA GLY A 82 2.45 -6.07 15.14
C GLY A 82 1.98 -5.72 16.56
N GLU A 83 1.16 -4.68 16.74
CA GLU A 83 0.60 -4.31 18.06
C GLU A 83 -0.24 -5.46 18.67
N PRO A 84 -0.40 -5.53 20.01
CA PRO A 84 -1.07 -6.65 20.68
C PRO A 84 -2.42 -7.04 20.07
N GLY A 85 -3.30 -6.08 19.78
CA GLY A 85 -4.60 -6.41 19.17
C GLY A 85 -4.53 -6.89 17.72
N HIS A 86 -3.43 -6.63 16.98
CA HIS A 86 -3.19 -7.29 15.69
C HIS A 86 -2.80 -8.75 15.89
N VAL A 87 -1.92 -9.02 16.85
CA VAL A 87 -1.44 -10.37 17.19
C VAL A 87 -2.61 -11.23 17.65
N ASP A 88 -3.39 -10.73 18.60
CA ASP A 88 -4.57 -11.43 19.13
C ASP A 88 -5.56 -11.78 18.00
N ARG A 89 -5.76 -10.85 17.06
CA ARG A 89 -6.65 -11.06 15.93
C ARG A 89 -6.10 -12.08 14.93
N ALA A 90 -4.82 -12.01 14.57
CA ALA A 90 -4.19 -12.99 13.68
C ALA A 90 -4.29 -14.42 14.25
N LEU A 91 -4.04 -14.57 15.56
CA LEU A 91 -4.19 -15.84 16.27
C LEU A 91 -5.65 -16.30 16.31
N ALA A 92 -6.61 -15.39 16.49
CA ALA A 92 -8.03 -15.73 16.46
C ALA A 92 -8.48 -16.24 15.07
N VAL A 93 -7.98 -15.65 13.97
CA VAL A 93 -8.24 -16.13 12.60
C VAL A 93 -7.72 -17.55 12.40
N LEU A 94 -6.49 -17.82 12.86
CA LEU A 94 -5.89 -19.16 12.78
C LEU A 94 -6.69 -20.17 13.60
N ALA A 95 -7.01 -19.84 14.85
CA ALA A 95 -7.76 -20.71 15.74
C ALA A 95 -9.17 -21.03 15.19
N ALA A 96 -9.85 -20.07 14.56
CA ALA A 96 -11.13 -20.28 13.90
C ALA A 96 -11.05 -21.25 12.70
N ALA A 97 -9.87 -21.40 12.10
CA ALA A 97 -9.58 -22.37 11.04
C ALA A 97 -9.00 -23.70 11.58
N GLY A 98 -8.89 -23.87 12.90
CA GLY A 98 -8.29 -25.06 13.52
C GLY A 98 -6.78 -25.13 13.38
N LEU A 99 -6.12 -23.98 13.24
CA LEU A 99 -4.67 -23.81 13.05
C LEU A 99 -4.08 -23.02 14.21
N ASP A 100 -2.75 -23.01 14.32
CA ASP A 100 -2.01 -22.22 15.30
C ASP A 100 -0.91 -21.36 14.65
N GLU A 101 -0.09 -20.71 15.47
CA GLU A 101 0.96 -19.82 14.96
C GLU A 101 2.05 -20.56 14.16
N ASP A 102 2.30 -21.84 14.45
CA ASP A 102 3.36 -22.61 13.79
C ASP A 102 3.02 -22.93 12.33
N ASP A 103 1.74 -22.89 11.96
CA ASP A 103 1.27 -22.98 10.57
C ASP A 103 1.66 -21.75 9.72
N LEU A 104 1.99 -20.61 10.35
CA LEU A 104 2.42 -19.42 9.62
C LEU A 104 3.81 -19.63 8.99
N HIS A 105 3.95 -19.30 7.71
CA HIS A 105 5.20 -19.39 6.97
C HIS A 105 5.93 -18.04 6.88
N CYS A 106 5.32 -16.95 7.36
CA CYS A 106 6.02 -15.67 7.48
C CYS A 106 7.14 -15.77 8.54
N PRO A 107 8.27 -15.06 8.34
CA PRO A 107 9.37 -15.08 9.29
C PRO A 107 8.92 -14.58 10.67
N PRO A 108 9.50 -15.11 11.77
CA PRO A 108 9.24 -14.59 13.10
C PRO A 108 9.94 -13.24 13.30
N ASP A 109 9.18 -12.18 13.59
CA ASP A 109 9.74 -10.88 13.98
C ASP A 109 8.69 -10.02 14.72
N PRO A 110 8.71 -9.94 16.08
CA PRO A 110 9.44 -10.80 17.01
C PRO A 110 8.89 -12.24 17.11
N ARG A 111 7.65 -12.46 16.65
CA ARG A 111 7.00 -13.77 16.48
C ARG A 111 6.20 -13.76 15.18
N ARG A 112 5.75 -14.90 14.68
CA ARG A 112 5.09 -14.99 13.35
C ARG A 112 3.78 -14.21 13.31
N ALA A 113 3.00 -14.24 14.39
CA ALA A 113 1.74 -13.50 14.50
C ALA A 113 1.93 -11.97 14.59
N ALA A 114 3.11 -11.51 15.02
CA ALA A 114 3.44 -10.07 15.08
C ALA A 114 4.04 -9.53 13.77
N MET A 115 4.54 -10.42 12.91
CA MET A 115 5.06 -10.05 11.60
C MET A 115 3.96 -9.36 10.78
N ASN A 116 4.28 -8.26 10.10
CA ASN A 116 3.30 -7.38 9.43
C ASN A 116 2.45 -8.00 8.31
N CYS A 117 2.72 -9.24 7.90
CA CYS A 117 1.95 -10.01 6.93
C CYS A 117 1.20 -11.17 7.58
N SER A 118 1.25 -11.33 8.90
CA SER A 118 0.63 -12.48 9.58
C SER A 118 -0.86 -12.59 9.29
N GLY A 119 -1.58 -11.46 9.26
CA GLY A 119 -2.99 -11.41 8.85
C GLY A 119 -3.25 -11.96 7.45
N LYS A 120 -2.42 -11.58 6.47
CA LYS A 120 -2.48 -12.09 5.11
C LYS A 120 -2.23 -13.59 5.06
N HIS A 121 -1.23 -14.09 5.81
CA HIS A 121 -0.93 -15.51 5.89
C HIS A 121 -2.04 -16.30 6.59
N ALA A 122 -2.64 -15.74 7.64
CA ALA A 122 -3.80 -16.32 8.30
C ALA A 122 -4.98 -16.46 7.32
N GLY A 123 -5.28 -15.41 6.53
CA GLY A 123 -6.29 -15.48 5.47
C GLY A 123 -5.97 -16.53 4.40
N MET A 124 -4.71 -16.65 4.00
CA MET A 124 -4.26 -17.67 3.05
C MET A 124 -4.51 -19.08 3.58
N LEU A 125 -4.16 -19.33 4.83
CA LEU A 125 -4.37 -20.60 5.52
C LEU A 125 -5.86 -20.91 5.72
N THR A 126 -6.65 -19.94 6.17
CA THR A 126 -8.12 -20.08 6.28
C THR A 126 -8.74 -20.44 4.93
N THR A 127 -8.29 -19.79 3.85
CA THR A 127 -8.72 -20.12 2.49
C THR A 127 -8.37 -21.57 2.16
N CYS A 128 -7.13 -22.01 2.44
CA CYS A 128 -6.73 -23.40 2.22
C CYS A 128 -7.62 -24.40 2.97
N VAL A 129 -7.90 -24.16 4.25
CA VAL A 129 -8.78 -25.02 5.07
C VAL A 129 -10.19 -25.09 4.47
N GLN A 130 -10.80 -23.95 4.15
CA GLN A 130 -12.17 -23.90 3.60
C GLN A 130 -12.28 -24.58 2.22
N ARG A 131 -11.19 -24.60 1.45
CA ARG A 131 -11.14 -25.19 0.11
C ARG A 131 -10.58 -26.62 0.08
N GLY A 132 -10.16 -27.17 1.22
CA GLY A 132 -9.50 -28.47 1.29
C GLY A 132 -8.15 -28.49 0.56
N TRP A 133 -7.46 -27.36 0.46
CA TRP A 133 -6.14 -27.25 -0.15
C TRP A 133 -5.01 -27.45 0.88
N PRO A 134 -3.82 -27.90 0.45
CA PRO A 134 -2.69 -28.13 1.36
C PRO A 134 -2.25 -26.85 2.10
N THR A 135 -2.35 -26.86 3.42
CA THR A 135 -1.86 -25.76 4.27
C THR A 135 -0.33 -25.72 4.36
N ALA A 136 0.37 -26.84 4.13
CA ALA A 136 1.83 -26.90 4.23
C ALA A 136 2.58 -26.30 3.02
N THR A 137 1.89 -25.97 1.93
CA THR A 137 2.54 -25.47 0.70
C THR A 137 1.87 -24.23 0.12
N TYR A 138 1.03 -23.55 0.90
CA TYR A 138 0.24 -22.39 0.46
C TYR A 138 1.07 -21.22 -0.10
N THR A 139 2.35 -21.11 0.24
CA THR A 139 3.27 -20.09 -0.28
C THR A 139 3.97 -20.49 -1.58
N HIS A 140 3.80 -21.74 -2.05
CA HIS A 140 4.41 -22.20 -3.30
C HIS A 140 3.70 -21.57 -4.52
N PRO A 141 4.42 -21.05 -5.52
CA PRO A 141 3.81 -20.40 -6.69
C PRO A 141 2.78 -21.26 -7.45
N ASP A 142 2.99 -22.59 -7.49
CA ASP A 142 2.06 -23.53 -8.12
C ASP A 142 0.84 -23.91 -7.27
N HIS A 143 0.78 -23.47 -6.01
CA HIS A 143 -0.34 -23.79 -5.14
C HIS A 143 -1.65 -23.18 -5.68
N PRO A 144 -2.80 -23.89 -5.63
CA PRO A 144 -4.08 -23.38 -6.15
C PRO A 144 -4.46 -21.98 -5.65
N LEU A 145 -4.21 -21.71 -4.37
CA LEU A 145 -4.35 -20.38 -3.77
C LEU A 145 -3.55 -19.29 -4.50
N GLN A 146 -2.26 -19.55 -4.77
CA GLN A 146 -1.38 -18.54 -5.38
C GLN A 146 -1.74 -18.30 -6.84
N ARG A 147 -2.24 -19.33 -7.54
CA ARG A 147 -2.81 -19.19 -8.88
C ARG A 147 -4.09 -18.34 -8.87
N ALA A 148 -5.02 -18.58 -7.95
CA ALA A 148 -6.23 -17.76 -7.81
C ALA A 148 -5.91 -16.28 -7.50
N ILE A 149 -4.89 -16.04 -6.66
CA ILE A 149 -4.38 -14.69 -6.39
C ILE A 149 -3.76 -14.09 -7.65
N ALA A 150 -2.93 -14.83 -8.40
CA ALA A 150 -2.32 -14.36 -9.63
C ALA A 150 -3.36 -13.99 -10.69
N ASP A 151 -4.40 -14.82 -10.87
CA ASP A 151 -5.50 -14.57 -11.80
C ASP A 151 -6.26 -13.29 -11.43
N THR A 152 -6.52 -13.08 -10.14
CA THR A 152 -7.18 -11.85 -9.65
C THR A 152 -6.29 -10.62 -9.83
N VAL A 153 -4.98 -10.74 -9.64
CA VAL A 153 -4.03 -9.65 -9.94
C VAL A 153 -4.04 -9.32 -11.43
N ILE A 154 -4.05 -10.31 -12.32
CA ILE A 154 -4.13 -10.11 -13.77
C ILE A 154 -5.43 -9.39 -14.14
N GLU A 155 -6.56 -9.82 -13.58
CA GLU A 155 -7.87 -9.21 -13.81
C GLU A 155 -7.89 -7.73 -13.38
N LEU A 156 -7.49 -7.45 -12.13
CA LEU A 156 -7.56 -6.11 -11.55
C LEU A 156 -6.57 -5.15 -12.20
N THR A 157 -5.37 -5.63 -12.54
CA THR A 157 -4.35 -4.81 -13.20
C THR A 157 -4.62 -4.67 -14.70
N GLY A 158 -5.38 -5.58 -15.33
CA GLY A 158 -5.53 -5.63 -16.78
C GLY A 158 -4.23 -5.95 -17.52
N GLU A 159 -3.24 -6.52 -16.84
CA GLU A 159 -1.90 -6.76 -17.34
C GLU A 159 -1.44 -8.20 -17.08
N LYS A 160 -0.50 -8.68 -17.89
CA LYS A 160 0.22 -9.92 -17.57
C LYS A 160 1.20 -9.65 -16.45
N ILE A 161 1.39 -10.64 -15.56
CA ILE A 161 2.45 -10.61 -14.56
C ILE A 161 3.81 -10.65 -15.29
N ALA A 162 4.59 -9.58 -15.16
CA ALA A 162 5.87 -9.45 -15.84
C ALA A 162 6.97 -10.31 -15.20
N ALA A 163 6.91 -10.51 -13.89
CA ALA A 163 7.82 -11.35 -13.13
C ALA A 163 7.16 -11.84 -11.84
N VAL A 164 7.56 -13.03 -11.39
CA VAL A 164 7.19 -13.58 -10.08
C VAL A 164 8.46 -13.62 -9.22
N GLY A 165 8.45 -12.90 -8.10
CA GLY A 165 9.48 -12.94 -7.08
C GLY A 165 8.98 -13.64 -5.80
N VAL A 166 9.86 -13.70 -4.80
CA VAL A 166 9.51 -14.11 -3.43
C VAL A 166 9.55 -12.88 -2.55
N ASP A 167 8.46 -12.59 -1.85
CA ASP A 167 8.37 -11.46 -0.92
C ASP A 167 9.16 -11.76 0.37
N GLY A 168 9.42 -10.73 1.18
CA GLY A 168 10.08 -10.88 2.49
C GLY A 168 9.29 -11.78 3.46
N CYS A 169 7.99 -11.98 3.21
CA CYS A 169 7.16 -12.91 3.96
C CYS A 169 7.20 -14.37 3.46
N GLY A 170 7.94 -14.64 2.38
CA GLY A 170 8.05 -15.96 1.75
C GLY A 170 6.93 -16.32 0.76
N ALA A 171 5.93 -15.45 0.56
CA ALA A 171 4.87 -15.66 -0.43
C ALA A 171 5.25 -15.10 -1.81
N PRO A 172 4.58 -15.53 -2.90
CA PRO A 172 4.80 -14.99 -4.24
C PRO A 172 4.52 -13.49 -4.33
N LEU A 173 5.30 -12.80 -5.17
CA LEU A 173 5.23 -11.36 -5.40
C LEU A 173 5.17 -11.09 -6.91
N PHE A 174 4.10 -10.46 -7.36
CA PHE A 174 3.81 -10.26 -8.77
C PHE A 174 4.22 -8.87 -9.23
N ALA A 175 5.01 -8.77 -10.29
CA ALA A 175 5.40 -7.49 -10.90
C ALA A 175 4.43 -7.08 -12.01
N PHE A 176 4.05 -5.81 -12.01
CA PHE A 176 3.20 -5.14 -13.01
C PHE A 176 3.46 -3.64 -12.96
N SER A 177 2.89 -2.87 -13.88
CA SER A 177 3.17 -1.44 -13.99
C SER A 177 2.57 -0.60 -12.86
N LEU A 178 3.01 0.65 -12.70
CA LEU A 178 2.40 1.59 -11.77
C LEU A 178 0.98 1.98 -12.22
N THR A 179 0.74 2.03 -13.53
CA THR A 179 -0.59 2.20 -14.13
C THR A 179 -1.53 1.05 -13.75
N GLY A 180 -1.05 -0.19 -13.85
CA GLY A 180 -1.76 -1.41 -13.44
C GLY A 180 -2.05 -1.42 -11.94
N LEU A 181 -1.12 -0.93 -11.12
CA LEU A 181 -1.35 -0.74 -9.69
C LEU A 181 -2.49 0.25 -9.41
N ALA A 182 -2.49 1.40 -10.07
CA ALA A 182 -3.56 2.39 -9.91
C ALA A 182 -4.93 1.84 -10.38
N ARG A 183 -4.97 1.11 -11.49
CA ARG A 183 -6.20 0.46 -11.98
C ARG A 183 -6.75 -0.55 -10.98
N ALA A 184 -5.88 -1.43 -10.48
CA ALA A 184 -6.25 -2.44 -9.51
C ALA A 184 -6.72 -1.84 -8.19
N PHE A 185 -6.09 -0.76 -7.72
CA PHE A 185 -6.49 -0.06 -6.50
C PHE A 185 -7.83 0.66 -6.65
N SER A 186 -8.07 1.30 -7.81
CA SER A 186 -9.36 1.89 -8.16
C SER A 186 -10.47 0.84 -8.10
N ALA A 187 -10.25 -0.35 -8.66
CA ALA A 187 -11.21 -1.45 -8.63
C ALA A 187 -11.43 -1.97 -7.20
N ALA A 188 -10.34 -2.25 -6.47
CA ALA A 188 -10.40 -2.73 -5.09
C ALA A 188 -11.14 -1.76 -4.16
N SER A 189 -11.08 -0.45 -4.42
CA SER A 189 -11.77 0.56 -3.61
C SER A 189 -13.30 0.41 -3.57
N ARG A 190 -13.89 -0.24 -4.58
CA ARG A 190 -15.34 -0.47 -4.73
C ARG A 190 -15.78 -1.85 -4.23
N THR A 191 -14.88 -2.60 -3.59
CA THR A 191 -15.14 -3.95 -3.10
C THR A 191 -15.27 -3.97 -1.57
N ARG A 192 -15.71 -5.12 -1.03
CA ARG A 192 -15.70 -5.41 0.40
C ARG A 192 -14.32 -5.19 1.02
N ALA A 193 -13.23 -5.57 0.34
CA ALA A 193 -11.86 -5.36 0.85
C ALA A 193 -11.56 -3.87 1.05
N GLY A 194 -11.93 -3.02 0.08
CA GLY A 194 -11.78 -1.57 0.21
C GLY A 194 -12.64 -0.98 1.32
N GLU A 195 -13.87 -1.48 1.49
CA GLU A 195 -14.77 -1.04 2.56
C GLU A 195 -14.20 -1.35 3.94
N VAL A 196 -13.82 -2.60 4.21
CA VAL A 196 -13.31 -3.00 5.53
C VAL A 196 -11.99 -2.31 5.88
N MET A 197 -11.15 -2.00 4.89
CA MET A 197 -9.92 -1.23 5.10
C MET A 197 -10.23 0.19 5.58
N ARG A 198 -11.22 0.86 4.97
CA ARG A 198 -11.66 2.21 5.39
C ARG A 198 -12.35 2.19 6.75
N THR A 199 -13.09 1.14 7.06
CA THR A 199 -13.78 0.97 8.35
C THR A 199 -12.81 0.62 9.49
N HIS A 200 -11.72 -0.09 9.18
CA HIS A 200 -10.73 -0.54 10.16
C HIS A 200 -9.30 -0.09 9.84
N PRO A 201 -9.03 1.22 9.70
CA PRO A 201 -7.74 1.73 9.25
C PRO A 201 -6.60 1.42 10.24
N TRP A 202 -6.92 1.26 11.54
CA TRP A 202 -5.95 0.79 12.53
C TRP A 202 -5.51 -0.66 12.25
N LEU A 203 -6.44 -1.59 11.96
CA LEU A 203 -6.09 -2.98 11.64
C LEU A 203 -5.19 -3.09 10.39
N VAL A 204 -5.36 -2.18 9.43
CA VAL A 204 -4.60 -2.19 8.17
C VAL A 204 -3.13 -1.84 8.36
N ALA A 205 -2.79 -0.95 9.29
CA ALA A 205 -1.42 -0.45 9.42
C ALA A 205 -0.93 -0.24 10.85
N GLY A 206 -1.78 0.23 11.76
CA GLY A 206 -1.45 0.47 13.16
C GLY A 206 -1.27 1.96 13.51
N THR A 207 -0.99 2.20 14.78
CA THR A 207 -0.95 3.52 15.39
C THR A 207 0.12 4.41 14.76
N GLY A 208 -0.28 5.63 14.35
CA GLY A 208 0.63 6.64 13.80
C GLY A 208 1.20 6.34 12.41
N ARG A 209 0.74 5.27 11.74
CA ARG A 209 1.19 4.90 10.39
C ARG A 209 0.44 5.69 9.34
N GLU A 210 1.10 5.98 8.22
CA GLU A 210 0.56 6.85 7.16
C GLU A 210 -0.82 6.39 6.68
N ASP A 211 -1.00 5.10 6.41
CA ASP A 211 -2.27 4.53 5.95
C ASP A 211 -3.41 4.82 6.95
N THR A 212 -3.15 4.62 8.24
CA THR A 212 -4.12 4.88 9.30
C THR A 212 -4.43 6.37 9.42
N LEU A 213 -3.40 7.22 9.41
CA LEU A 213 -3.55 8.67 9.52
C LEU A 213 -4.29 9.26 8.31
N LEU A 214 -3.96 8.82 7.10
CA LEU A 214 -4.59 9.28 5.86
C LEU A 214 -6.06 8.84 5.75
N MET A 215 -6.36 7.57 6.01
CA MET A 215 -7.75 7.07 5.95
C MET A 215 -8.65 7.67 7.05
N LEU A 216 -8.10 8.02 8.22
CA LEU A 216 -8.84 8.73 9.26
C LEU A 216 -9.03 10.22 8.94
N ALA A 217 -8.04 10.86 8.31
CA ALA A 217 -8.05 12.30 8.05
C ALA A 217 -8.83 12.69 6.79
N VAL A 218 -8.83 11.85 5.75
CA VAL A 218 -9.47 12.14 4.45
C VAL A 218 -10.71 11.25 4.27
N PRO A 219 -11.94 11.81 4.36
CA PRO A 219 -13.16 11.02 4.31
C PRO A 219 -13.27 10.14 3.05
N GLY A 220 -13.50 8.85 3.25
CA GLY A 220 -13.69 7.86 2.20
C GLY A 220 -12.43 7.50 1.39
N LEU A 221 -11.26 8.03 1.75
CA LEU A 221 -9.99 7.64 1.14
C LEU A 221 -9.67 6.18 1.47
N LEU A 222 -9.30 5.40 0.45
CA LEU A 222 -8.60 4.13 0.62
C LEU A 222 -7.12 4.36 0.32
N CYS A 223 -6.20 3.85 1.12
CA CYS A 223 -4.78 3.85 0.77
C CYS A 223 -4.02 2.65 1.33
N LYS A 224 -2.89 2.33 0.72
CA LYS A 224 -2.02 1.23 1.18
C LYS A 224 -0.56 1.47 0.84
N ALA A 225 0.24 1.62 1.88
CA ALA A 225 1.70 1.62 1.81
C ALA A 225 2.28 0.25 1.45
N GLY A 226 3.35 0.28 0.66
CA GLY A 226 4.24 -0.83 0.36
C GLY A 226 5.68 -0.50 0.75
N ALA A 227 6.49 -1.54 0.98
CA ALA A 227 7.93 -1.40 1.04
C ALA A 227 8.49 -0.91 -0.31
N GLU A 228 9.79 -0.62 -0.37
CA GLU A 228 10.44 -0.14 -1.60
C GLU A 228 9.75 1.09 -2.21
N GLY A 229 9.28 2.02 -1.36
CA GLY A 229 8.80 3.33 -1.80
C GLY A 229 7.48 3.31 -2.57
N VAL A 230 6.65 2.27 -2.44
CA VAL A 230 5.37 2.15 -3.14
C VAL A 230 4.21 2.65 -2.27
N HIS A 231 3.27 3.38 -2.85
CA HIS A 231 1.98 3.69 -2.21
C HIS A 231 0.91 3.91 -3.28
N ALA A 232 -0.30 3.41 -3.07
CA ALA A 232 -1.48 3.79 -3.84
C ALA A 232 -2.61 4.31 -2.93
N MET A 233 -3.42 5.25 -3.42
CA MET A 233 -4.62 5.74 -2.77
C MET A 233 -5.73 6.03 -3.76
N THR A 234 -6.98 5.78 -3.38
CA THR A 234 -8.18 6.08 -4.18
C THR A 234 -9.13 6.95 -3.38
N LEU A 235 -9.52 8.08 -3.98
CA LEU A 235 -10.53 8.99 -3.46
C LEU A 235 -11.94 8.41 -3.60
N PRO A 236 -12.95 8.96 -2.88
CA PRO A 236 -14.33 8.45 -2.92
C PRO A 236 -14.96 8.43 -4.32
N ASP A 237 -14.54 9.35 -5.19
CA ASP A 237 -15.00 9.43 -6.58
C ASP A 237 -14.37 8.37 -7.50
N GLY A 238 -13.34 7.66 -7.04
CA GLY A 238 -12.57 6.70 -7.82
C GLY A 238 -11.27 7.26 -8.40
N THR A 239 -10.98 8.55 -8.25
CA THR A 239 -9.70 9.14 -8.65
C THR A 239 -8.58 8.46 -7.87
N THR A 240 -7.59 7.89 -8.57
CA THR A 240 -6.59 7.00 -7.96
C THR A 240 -5.18 7.48 -8.25
N VAL A 241 -4.36 7.58 -7.20
CA VAL A 241 -2.95 7.95 -7.29
C VAL A 241 -2.10 6.73 -6.94
N ALA A 242 -1.07 6.44 -7.73
CA ALA A 242 -0.03 5.48 -7.37
C ALA A 242 1.36 6.10 -7.52
N VAL A 243 2.25 5.76 -6.60
CA VAL A 243 3.60 6.32 -6.47
C VAL A 243 4.62 5.20 -6.33
N LYS A 244 5.77 5.36 -6.99
CA LYS A 244 7.00 4.60 -6.74
C LYS A 244 8.15 5.58 -6.52
N VAL A 245 8.85 5.45 -5.40
CA VAL A 245 10.12 6.15 -5.14
C VAL A 245 11.28 5.22 -5.48
N ASP A 246 12.22 5.63 -6.32
CA ASP A 246 13.23 4.76 -6.94
C ASP A 246 14.17 4.12 -5.92
N ASP A 247 14.65 4.89 -4.95
CA ASP A 247 15.56 4.43 -3.89
C ASP A 247 14.86 3.63 -2.78
N GLY A 248 13.56 3.40 -2.92
CA GLY A 248 12.75 2.64 -1.99
C GLY A 248 12.43 3.35 -0.68
N ALA A 249 12.82 4.62 -0.53
CA ALA A 249 12.70 5.34 0.74
C ALA A 249 11.24 5.56 1.14
N SER A 250 10.92 5.14 2.37
CA SER A 250 9.58 5.30 2.94
C SER A 250 9.21 6.75 3.18
N ARG A 251 10.19 7.57 3.62
CA ARG A 251 10.02 8.98 4.01
C ARG A 251 9.53 9.89 2.88
N ALA A 252 9.77 9.52 1.62
CA ALA A 252 9.36 10.33 0.48
C ALA A 252 7.89 10.15 0.09
N ARG A 253 7.19 9.11 0.58
CA ARG A 253 5.79 8.82 0.20
C ARG A 253 4.82 9.87 0.73
N GLY A 254 4.93 10.27 1.99
CA GLY A 254 4.07 11.29 2.60
C GLY A 254 4.02 12.60 1.80
N PRO A 255 5.18 13.27 1.56
CA PRO A 255 5.23 14.51 0.79
C PRO A 255 4.53 14.46 -0.56
N ILE A 256 4.83 13.45 -1.38
CA ILE A 256 4.28 13.36 -2.74
C ILE A 256 2.79 13.01 -2.77
N LEU A 257 2.30 12.18 -1.84
CA LEU A 257 0.86 11.87 -1.74
C LEU A 257 0.07 13.10 -1.30
N VAL A 258 0.59 13.86 -0.33
CA VAL A 258 -0.07 15.08 0.14
C VAL A 258 -0.07 16.17 -0.94
N ALA A 259 1.01 16.28 -1.74
CA ALA A 259 1.02 17.15 -2.91
C ALA A 259 -0.03 16.73 -3.96
N ALA A 260 -0.20 15.42 -4.20
CA ALA A 260 -1.24 14.92 -5.10
C ALA A 260 -2.66 15.22 -4.56
N LEU A 261 -2.92 15.00 -3.26
CA LEU A 261 -4.19 15.38 -2.63
C LEU A 261 -4.47 16.88 -2.76
N ARG A 262 -3.44 17.73 -2.59
CA ARG A 262 -3.53 19.18 -2.77
C ARG A 262 -3.92 19.55 -4.19
N ALA A 263 -3.24 18.99 -5.19
CA ALA A 263 -3.50 19.25 -6.59
C ALA A 263 -4.90 18.74 -7.03
N LEU A 264 -5.42 17.71 -6.36
CA LEU A 264 -6.78 17.19 -6.57
C LEU A 264 -7.87 17.95 -5.80
N GLY A 265 -7.51 18.94 -4.98
CA GLY A 265 -8.48 19.64 -4.12
C GLY A 265 -9.08 18.74 -3.03
N ALA A 266 -8.41 17.64 -2.68
CA ALA A 266 -8.92 16.57 -1.80
C ALA A 266 -8.34 16.61 -0.37
N LEU A 267 -7.80 17.77 0.05
CA LEU A 267 -7.35 17.95 1.42
C LEU A 267 -8.56 18.15 2.35
N PRO A 268 -8.52 17.65 3.59
CA PRO A 268 -9.67 17.74 4.48
C PRO A 268 -9.91 19.18 4.95
N ASP A 269 -11.19 19.53 5.10
CA ASP A 269 -11.62 20.85 5.60
C ASP A 269 -11.46 20.98 7.12
N ASN A 270 -11.51 19.86 7.85
CA ASN A 270 -11.34 19.85 9.30
C ASN A 270 -9.90 20.28 9.66
N PRO A 271 -9.68 21.33 10.48
CA PRO A 271 -8.34 21.84 10.77
C PRO A 271 -7.40 20.82 11.44
N ALA A 272 -7.92 19.95 12.31
CA ALA A 272 -7.10 18.94 12.99
C ALA A 272 -6.67 17.83 12.01
N ALA A 273 -7.60 17.34 11.19
CA ALA A 273 -7.29 16.40 10.11
C ALA A 273 -6.31 17.02 9.11
N ARG A 274 -6.50 18.30 8.77
CA ARG A 274 -5.61 19.04 7.87
C ARG A 274 -4.19 19.14 8.43
N ALA A 275 -4.03 19.43 9.72
CA ALA A 275 -2.73 19.46 10.37
C ALA A 275 -2.00 18.11 10.31
N VAL A 276 -2.73 16.99 10.47
CA VAL A 276 -2.16 15.64 10.30
C VAL A 276 -1.65 15.42 8.87
N VAL A 277 -2.48 15.72 7.87
CA VAL A 277 -2.11 15.57 6.46
C VAL A 277 -0.93 16.48 6.08
N ASP A 278 -0.94 17.74 6.53
CA ASP A 278 0.17 18.67 6.27
C ASP A 278 1.48 18.24 6.98
N GLY A 279 1.38 17.62 8.16
CA GLY A 279 2.53 17.04 8.87
C GLY A 279 3.17 15.87 8.11
N LEU A 280 2.35 14.97 7.55
CA LEU A 280 2.82 13.92 6.64
C LEU A 280 3.48 14.52 5.39
N GLY A 281 2.94 15.62 4.89
CA GLY A 281 3.44 16.31 3.69
C GLY A 281 4.81 16.94 3.86
N ARG A 282 5.16 17.36 5.08
CA ARG A 282 6.48 17.94 5.42
C ARG A 282 7.47 16.93 5.97
N GLY A 283 7.04 15.68 6.18
CA GLY A 283 7.81 14.71 6.93
C GLY A 283 8.16 15.22 8.33
N ALA A 284 7.18 15.82 9.01
CA ALA A 284 7.36 16.43 10.32
C ALA A 284 8.05 15.45 11.28
N GLY A 285 9.09 15.93 11.98
CA GLY A 285 9.89 15.10 12.88
C GLY A 285 10.92 14.18 12.22
N LEU A 286 11.11 14.21 10.89
CA LEU A 286 12.11 13.37 10.21
C LEU A 286 13.48 14.06 10.02
N VAL A 287 13.51 15.39 9.96
CA VAL A 287 14.76 16.16 9.79
C VAL A 287 15.07 16.91 11.08
N LEU A 288 15.67 16.18 12.03
CA LEU A 288 15.99 16.69 13.36
C LEU A 288 17.48 17.01 13.53
N GLY A 289 17.78 17.96 14.41
CA GLY A 289 19.11 18.28 14.92
C GLY A 289 19.02 18.54 16.42
N GLY A 290 19.63 17.68 17.24
CA GLY A 290 19.51 17.77 18.71
C GLY A 290 18.07 17.64 19.22
N GLY A 291 17.23 16.86 18.53
CA GLY A 291 15.81 16.67 18.87
C GLY A 291 14.87 17.82 18.45
N ARG A 292 15.40 18.86 17.79
CA ARG A 292 14.60 19.97 17.23
C ARG A 292 14.49 19.84 15.73
N GLU A 293 13.37 20.25 15.17
CA GLU A 293 13.20 20.33 13.72
C GLU A 293 14.17 21.37 13.14
N VAL A 294 14.99 20.93 12.19
CA VAL A 294 16.00 21.78 11.52
C VAL A 294 15.82 21.79 10.01
N GLY A 295 14.74 21.18 9.51
CA GLY A 295 14.50 21.00 8.10
C GLY A 295 13.21 20.25 7.82
N GLU A 296 12.98 19.92 6.56
CA GLU A 296 11.75 19.30 6.08
C GLU A 296 12.01 18.41 4.87
N LEU A 297 11.02 17.56 4.57
CA LEU A 297 10.89 16.96 3.25
C LEU A 297 9.87 17.80 2.47
N ARG A 298 10.23 18.19 1.24
CA ARG A 298 9.36 19.03 0.40
C ARG A 298 9.32 18.54 -1.03
N VAL A 299 8.18 18.72 -1.68
CA VAL A 299 8.03 18.49 -3.13
C VAL A 299 8.57 19.72 -3.86
N PRO A 300 9.44 19.58 -4.89
CA PRO A 300 9.91 20.73 -5.66
C PRO A 300 8.75 21.54 -6.25
N ALA A 301 8.85 22.87 -6.25
CA ALA A 301 7.79 23.75 -6.76
C ALA A 301 7.44 23.45 -8.23
N THR A 302 8.41 22.98 -9.01
CA THR A 302 8.20 22.51 -10.39
C THR A 302 7.29 21.29 -10.46
N VAL A 303 7.42 20.34 -9.54
CA VAL A 303 6.56 19.15 -9.44
C VAL A 303 5.16 19.54 -8.96
N GLU A 304 5.05 20.41 -7.95
CA GLU A 304 3.74 20.89 -7.49
C GLU A 304 2.98 21.63 -8.61
N ALA A 305 3.66 22.54 -9.33
CA ALA A 305 3.08 23.25 -10.45
C ALA A 305 2.68 22.32 -11.60
N GLU A 306 3.49 21.29 -11.87
CA GLU A 306 3.18 20.30 -12.90
C GLU A 306 1.95 19.46 -12.54
N LEU A 307 1.85 18.98 -11.30
CA LEU A 307 0.67 18.26 -10.80
C LEU A 307 -0.57 19.15 -10.87
N ALA A 308 -0.49 20.38 -10.38
CA ALA A 308 -1.59 21.33 -10.44
C ALA A 308 -2.04 21.61 -11.88
N ARG A 309 -1.10 21.81 -12.82
CA ARG A 309 -1.41 22.05 -14.23
C ARG A 309 -2.10 20.85 -14.91
N ARG A 310 -1.67 19.62 -14.61
CA ARG A 310 -2.25 18.41 -15.21
C ARG A 310 -3.59 17.99 -14.59
N LEU A 311 -3.87 18.44 -13.36
CA LEU A 311 -5.05 18.03 -12.60
C LEU A 311 -6.12 19.13 -12.43
N ALA A 312 -5.83 20.35 -12.88
CA ALA A 312 -6.82 21.41 -13.08
C ALA A 312 -7.84 21.02 -14.17
#